data_AF-A0A7S2FAG4-F1
#
_entry.id   AF-A0A7S2FAG4-F1
#
_cell.length_a   1.000
_cell.length_b   1.000
_cell.length_c   1.000
_cell.angle_alpha   90.00
_cell.angle_beta   90.00
_cell.angle_gamma   90.00
#
_symmetry.space_group_name_H-M   'P 1'
#
loop_
_entity.id
_entity.type
_entity.pdbx_description
1 polymer ?
#
loop_
_entity_poly.entity_id
_entity_poly.type
_entity_poly.pdbx_seq_one_letter_code
_entity_poly.pdbx_strand_id
1 'polypeptide(L)'
;GTPAVKHAAEHGTRLPLKGLTEENLLEYMSNYLSVQDTMVPAPLRVFVFKVTSGNPYYTRETIDQLMEKHIQVNRGANNQVRSLECKDIDSINISSWNHTAMVSGTVCLLESLDPLPAVVLKMSTCFANQFTLPDLAASISPRWAGATHFDFLRLFKALQNLCKEGILDQPATIDPKAIGRRGEVKGGIFQMCNLLIRAVGTSMVLESQRKSVKRQALIDRVLCQALPERMEVLASKRNATHIPWYYEQAFRRMN
;
A
#
# COMPACT_ATOMS: atom_id res chain seq x y z
N GLY A 1 -21.47 -10.05 -14.60
CA GLY A 1 -20.92 -11.25 -15.25
C GLY A 1 -21.64 -11.46 -16.57
N THR A 2 -20.88 -11.65 -17.65
CA THR A 2 -21.37 -11.90 -19.01
C THR A 2 -22.26 -13.16 -19.04
N PRO A 3 -23.33 -13.19 -19.86
CA PRO A 3 -24.28 -14.31 -19.92
C PRO A 3 -23.59 -15.64 -20.27
N ALA A 4 -22.54 -15.61 -21.10
CA ALA A 4 -21.72 -16.77 -21.41
C ALA A 4 -21.03 -17.39 -20.18
N VAL A 5 -20.59 -16.57 -19.21
CA VAL A 5 -19.93 -17.04 -17.98
C VAL A 5 -20.93 -17.66 -17.02
N LYS A 6 -22.17 -17.16 -16.99
CA LYS A 6 -23.26 -17.76 -16.21
C LYS A 6 -23.64 -19.13 -16.78
N HIS A 7 -23.81 -19.21 -18.10
CA HIS A 7 -24.09 -20.46 -18.80
C HIS A 7 -22.98 -21.50 -18.59
N ALA A 8 -21.71 -21.11 -18.69
CA ALA A 8 -20.58 -22.00 -18.43
C ALA A 8 -20.49 -22.45 -16.96
N ALA A 9 -20.90 -21.60 -16.02
CA ALA A 9 -20.97 -21.96 -14.60
C ALA A 9 -22.11 -22.97 -14.32
N GLU A 10 -23.27 -22.79 -14.94
CA GLU A 10 -24.42 -23.70 -14.82
C GLU A 10 -24.14 -25.09 -15.41
N HIS A 11 -23.34 -25.15 -16.49
CA HIS A 11 -22.99 -26.39 -17.16
C HIS A 11 -21.68 -27.03 -16.66
N GLY A 12 -21.09 -26.51 -15.58
CA GLY A 12 -19.85 -27.06 -15.01
C GLY A 12 -18.61 -26.96 -15.90
N THR A 13 -18.67 -26.20 -17.00
CA THR A 13 -17.58 -26.02 -17.97
C THR A 13 -16.66 -24.85 -17.61
N ARG A 14 -16.95 -24.15 -16.51
CA ARG A 14 -16.11 -23.06 -16.02
C ARG A 14 -14.81 -23.61 -15.44
N LEU A 15 -13.73 -23.48 -16.20
CA LEU A 15 -12.38 -23.74 -15.73
C LEU A 15 -11.83 -22.51 -14.99
N PRO A 16 -11.60 -22.57 -13.66
CA PRO A 16 -10.97 -21.47 -12.94
C PRO A 16 -9.47 -21.44 -13.28
N LEU A 17 -9.08 -20.53 -14.17
CA LEU A 17 -7.67 -20.26 -14.42
C LEU A 17 -7.12 -19.41 -13.28
N LYS A 18 -6.07 -19.90 -12.62
CA LYS A 18 -5.28 -19.12 -11.66
C LYS A 18 -4.01 -18.62 -12.35
N GLY A 19 -3.43 -17.54 -11.81
CA GLY A 19 -2.11 -17.06 -12.25
C GLY A 19 -1.03 -18.14 -12.06
N LEU A 20 0.08 -17.97 -12.78
CA LEU A 20 1.27 -18.81 -12.64
C LEU A 20 1.79 -18.75 -11.20
N THR A 21 2.16 -19.91 -10.64
CA THR A 21 2.91 -20.00 -9.39
C THR A 21 4.35 -19.55 -9.61
N GLU A 22 5.09 -19.28 -8.53
CA GLU A 22 6.50 -18.87 -8.61
C GLU A 22 7.38 -19.95 -9.30
N GLU A 23 7.06 -21.23 -9.10
CA GLU A 23 7.73 -22.36 -9.75
C GLU A 23 7.47 -22.38 -11.26
N ASN A 24 6.21 -22.26 -11.68
CA ASN A 24 5.86 -22.23 -13.11
C ASN A 24 6.33 -20.94 -13.78
N LEU A 25 6.48 -19.85 -13.01
CA LEU A 25 7.03 -18.60 -13.50
C LEU A 25 8.51 -18.77 -13.87
N LEU A 26 9.30 -19.52 -13.08
CA LEU A 26 10.70 -19.81 -13.41
C LEU A 26 10.80 -20.49 -14.78
N GLU A 27 10.06 -21.57 -14.99
CA GLU A 27 10.03 -22.32 -16.25
C GLU A 27 9.55 -21.44 -17.40
N TYR A 28 8.57 -20.58 -17.15
CA TYR A 28 8.09 -19.64 -18.15
C TYR A 28 9.15 -18.61 -18.53
N MET A 29 9.85 -18.05 -17.55
CA MET A 29 10.90 -17.05 -17.74
C MET A 29 12.12 -17.65 -18.46
N SER A 30 12.53 -18.86 -18.09
CA SER A 30 13.68 -19.55 -18.69
C SER A 30 13.43 -19.88 -20.16
N ASN A 31 12.23 -20.39 -20.47
CA ASN A 31 11.79 -20.62 -21.84
C ASN A 31 11.72 -19.32 -22.65
N TYR A 32 11.19 -18.24 -22.07
CA TYR A 32 11.06 -16.96 -22.76
C TYR A 32 12.42 -16.30 -23.05
N LEU A 33 13.34 -16.33 -22.08
CA LEU A 33 14.68 -15.77 -22.23
C LEU A 33 15.64 -16.70 -22.99
N SER A 34 15.23 -17.96 -23.26
CA SER A 34 16.07 -19.02 -23.83
C SER A 34 17.34 -19.27 -22.99
N VAL A 35 17.21 -19.30 -21.66
CA VAL A 35 18.30 -19.52 -20.71
C VAL A 35 17.95 -20.71 -19.81
N GLN A 36 18.95 -21.42 -19.30
CA GLN A 36 18.71 -22.46 -18.28
C GLN A 36 18.17 -21.87 -16.98
N ASP A 37 17.29 -22.61 -16.30
CA ASP A 37 16.64 -22.21 -15.04
C ASP A 37 17.63 -21.75 -13.95
N THR A 38 18.80 -22.38 -13.90
CA THR A 38 19.86 -22.09 -12.92
C THR A 38 20.51 -20.72 -13.09
N MET A 39 20.39 -20.11 -14.27
CA MET A 39 21.00 -18.82 -14.57
C MET A 39 20.08 -17.64 -14.26
N VAL A 40 18.81 -17.86 -13.96
CA VAL A 40 17.85 -16.78 -13.65
C VAL A 40 18.03 -16.35 -12.18
N PRO A 41 18.47 -15.12 -11.90
CA PRO A 41 18.70 -14.67 -10.53
C PRO A 41 17.42 -14.74 -9.69
N ALA A 42 17.51 -15.28 -8.47
CA ALA A 42 16.38 -15.31 -7.52
C ALA A 42 15.73 -13.94 -7.28
N PRO A 43 16.49 -12.83 -7.12
CA PRO A 43 15.90 -11.51 -6.95
C PRO A 43 15.01 -11.07 -8.11
N LEU A 44 15.39 -11.41 -9.35
CA LEU A 44 14.63 -11.10 -10.55
C LEU A 44 13.31 -11.87 -10.58
N ARG A 45 13.32 -13.16 -10.17
CA ARG A 45 12.12 -14.01 -10.11
C ARG A 45 11.10 -13.46 -9.12
N VAL A 46 11.57 -13.13 -7.91
CA VAL A 46 10.72 -12.55 -6.86
C VAL A 46 10.16 -11.20 -7.29
N PHE A 47 10.96 -10.37 -7.97
CA PHE A 47 10.52 -9.08 -8.49
C PHE A 47 9.42 -9.25 -9.55
N VAL A 48 9.66 -10.04 -10.59
CA VAL A 48 8.69 -10.27 -11.68
C VAL A 48 7.41 -10.88 -11.12
N PHE A 49 7.50 -11.87 -10.23
CA PHE A 49 6.32 -12.46 -9.60
C PHE A 49 5.49 -11.42 -8.82
N LYS A 50 6.15 -10.56 -8.03
CA LYS A 50 5.48 -9.50 -7.26
C LYS A 50 4.84 -8.42 -8.14
N VAL A 51 5.43 -8.11 -9.29
CA VAL A 51 4.88 -7.13 -10.25
C VAL A 51 3.68 -7.70 -10.98
N THR A 52 3.78 -8.94 -11.46
CA THR A 52 2.81 -9.49 -12.42
C THR A 52 1.72 -10.31 -11.77
N SER A 53 1.90 -10.70 -10.49
CA SER A 53 1.00 -11.59 -9.76
C SER A 53 0.71 -12.89 -10.53
N GLY A 54 1.69 -13.36 -11.32
CA GLY A 54 1.58 -14.58 -12.13
C GLY A 54 0.79 -14.45 -13.43
N ASN A 55 0.45 -13.24 -13.90
CA ASN A 55 -0.17 -13.07 -15.22
C ASN A 55 0.90 -13.24 -16.33
N PRO A 56 0.80 -14.28 -17.20
CA PRO A 56 1.81 -14.54 -18.24
C PRO A 56 2.03 -13.37 -19.20
N TYR A 57 0.96 -12.63 -19.51
CA TYR A 57 1.05 -11.48 -20.41
C TYR A 57 1.86 -10.33 -19.80
N TYR A 58 1.59 -10.01 -18.53
CA TYR A 58 2.37 -9.01 -17.78
C TYR A 58 3.81 -9.48 -17.54
N THR A 59 4.02 -10.79 -17.38
CA THR A 59 5.37 -11.37 -17.28
C THR A 59 6.19 -11.11 -18.53
N ARG A 60 5.62 -11.32 -19.74
CA ARG A 60 6.32 -11.00 -20.99
C ARG A 60 6.68 -9.52 -21.08
N GLU A 61 5.69 -8.64 -20.88
CA GLU A 61 5.93 -7.18 -20.93
C GLU A 61 6.99 -6.75 -19.91
N THR A 62 6.95 -7.30 -18.70
CA THR A 62 7.94 -6.98 -17.66
C THR A 62 9.33 -7.43 -18.09
N ILE A 63 9.49 -8.64 -18.63
CA ILE A 63 10.79 -9.12 -19.11
C ILE A 63 11.30 -8.26 -20.26
N ASP A 64 10.45 -7.91 -21.22
CA ASP A 64 10.82 -7.06 -22.36
C ASP A 64 11.35 -5.70 -21.89
N GLN A 65 10.64 -5.03 -20.97
CA GLN A 65 11.08 -3.76 -20.39
C GLN A 65 12.39 -3.89 -19.61
N LEU A 66 12.59 -5.03 -18.92
CA LEU A 66 13.82 -5.28 -18.19
C LEU A 66 15.00 -5.55 -19.14
N MET A 67 14.78 -6.23 -20.26
CA MET A 67 15.82 -6.47 -21.27
C MET A 67 16.32 -5.18 -21.95
N GLU A 68 15.48 -4.15 -22.07
CA GLU A 68 15.88 -2.89 -22.69
C GLU A 68 16.93 -2.12 -21.88
N LYS A 69 16.89 -2.18 -20.54
CA LYS A 69 17.70 -1.28 -19.67
C LYS A 69 18.41 -1.95 -18.50
N HIS A 70 17.92 -3.09 -18.01
CA HIS A 70 18.31 -3.64 -16.70
C HIS A 70 18.87 -5.07 -16.78
N ILE A 71 18.59 -5.82 -17.84
CA ILE A 71 19.08 -7.18 -18.05
C ILE A 71 19.94 -7.21 -19.31
N GLN A 72 21.18 -7.64 -19.14
CA GLN A 72 22.07 -7.94 -20.28
C GLN A 72 22.28 -9.45 -20.35
N VAL A 73 21.82 -10.05 -21.44
CA VAL A 73 22.02 -11.47 -21.72
C VAL A 73 23.31 -11.59 -22.53
N ASN A 74 24.40 -11.97 -21.86
CA ASN A 74 25.69 -12.15 -22.51
C ASN A 74 25.68 -13.48 -23.27
N ARG A 75 25.55 -13.41 -24.59
CA ARG A 75 25.65 -14.56 -25.50
C ARG A 75 27.11 -14.77 -25.91
N GLY A 76 27.63 -15.97 -25.71
CA GLY A 76 28.96 -16.35 -26.19
C GLY A 76 28.99 -16.54 -27.72
N ALA A 77 30.18 -16.74 -28.28
CA ALA A 77 30.43 -16.88 -29.72
C ALA A 77 29.62 -18.01 -30.42
N ASN A 78 29.05 -18.96 -29.67
CA ASN A 78 28.23 -20.06 -30.19
C ASN A 78 26.71 -19.80 -30.05
N ASN A 79 26.29 -18.55 -29.82
CA ASN A 79 24.89 -18.20 -29.50
C ASN A 79 24.37 -18.83 -28.19
N GLN A 80 25.24 -19.49 -27.42
CA GLN A 80 24.93 -20.01 -26.09
C GLN A 80 24.99 -18.89 -25.07
N VAL A 81 23.93 -18.77 -24.25
CA VAL A 81 23.86 -17.79 -23.17
C VAL A 81 24.86 -18.17 -22.07
N ARG A 82 25.80 -17.28 -21.75
CA ARG A 82 26.87 -17.52 -20.76
C ARG A 82 26.57 -16.88 -19.41
N SER A 83 25.97 -15.70 -19.38
CA SER A 83 25.55 -15.06 -18.14
C SER A 83 24.38 -14.11 -18.36
N LEU A 84 23.55 -13.99 -17.33
CA LEU A 84 22.50 -12.98 -17.23
C LEU A 84 22.93 -12.00 -16.14
N GLU A 85 23.34 -10.81 -16.56
CA GLU A 85 23.68 -9.73 -15.63
C GLU A 85 22.44 -8.88 -15.39
N CYS A 86 22.08 -8.72 -14.12
CA CYS A 86 20.96 -7.89 -13.70
C CYS A 86 21.50 -6.67 -12.96
N LYS A 87 21.27 -5.47 -13.51
CA LYS A 87 21.65 -4.20 -12.88
C LYS A 87 20.52 -3.72 -11.97
N ASP A 88 20.87 -3.47 -10.70
CA ASP A 88 20.10 -2.80 -9.64
C ASP A 88 18.56 -2.86 -9.78
N ILE A 89 18.00 -3.99 -9.36
CA ILE A 89 16.55 -4.26 -9.37
C ILE A 89 15.77 -3.23 -8.52
N ASP A 90 16.38 -2.73 -7.45
CA ASP A 90 15.73 -1.79 -6.53
C ASP A 90 15.58 -0.37 -7.11
N SER A 91 16.33 -0.05 -8.17
CA SER A 91 16.26 1.27 -8.84
C SER A 91 15.17 1.36 -9.91
N ILE A 92 14.48 0.25 -10.19
CA ILE A 92 13.55 0.14 -11.32
C ILE A 92 12.27 0.94 -11.03
N ASN A 93 12.03 1.97 -11.84
CA ASN A 93 10.80 2.74 -11.78
C ASN A 93 9.73 2.18 -12.73
N ILE A 94 8.94 1.22 -12.23
CA ILE A 94 7.81 0.59 -12.96
C ILE A 94 6.82 1.65 -13.48
N SER A 95 6.64 2.76 -12.77
CA SER A 95 5.72 3.82 -13.18
C SER A 95 6.17 4.60 -14.44
N SER A 96 7.39 4.37 -14.94
CA SER A 96 7.85 4.94 -16.21
C SER A 96 7.38 4.14 -17.43
N TRP A 97 6.87 2.92 -17.24
CA TRP A 97 6.46 2.01 -18.31
C TRP A 97 5.02 2.29 -18.79
N ASN A 98 4.65 3.56 -18.91
CA ASN A 98 3.28 4.00 -19.23
C ASN A 98 2.74 3.44 -20.55
N HIS A 99 3.62 3.04 -21.46
CA HIS A 99 3.28 2.46 -22.76
C HIS A 99 2.95 0.96 -22.69
N THR A 100 3.16 0.30 -21.55
CA THR A 100 2.85 -1.13 -21.36
C THR A 100 1.36 -1.32 -21.02
N ALA A 101 0.77 -2.42 -21.49
CA ALA A 101 -0.61 -2.73 -21.18
C ALA A 101 -0.80 -3.03 -19.68
N MET A 102 0.22 -3.56 -19.01
CA MET A 102 0.24 -3.76 -17.57
C MET A 102 0.01 -2.45 -16.79
N VAL A 103 0.81 -1.41 -17.06
CA VAL A 103 0.66 -0.11 -16.38
C VAL A 103 -0.62 0.57 -16.82
N SER A 104 -0.92 0.62 -18.12
CA SER A 104 -2.14 1.25 -18.64
C SER A 104 -3.42 0.60 -18.11
N GLY A 105 -3.45 -0.74 -18.03
CA GLY A 105 -4.58 -1.49 -17.49
C GLY A 105 -4.76 -1.24 -16.00
N THR A 106 -3.65 -1.12 -15.26
CA THR A 106 -3.69 -0.73 -13.85
C THR A 106 -4.21 0.68 -13.68
N VAL A 107 -3.74 1.66 -14.47
CA VAL A 107 -4.26 3.04 -14.43
C VAL A 107 -5.76 3.07 -14.70
N CYS A 108 -6.22 2.37 -15.74
CA CYS A 108 -7.65 2.26 -16.06
C CYS A 108 -8.45 1.64 -14.90
N LEU A 109 -7.93 0.59 -14.26
CA LEU A 109 -8.55 0.01 -13.07
C LEU A 109 -8.67 1.05 -11.95
N LEU A 110 -7.60 1.79 -11.65
CA LEU A 110 -7.60 2.81 -10.60
C LEU A 110 -8.53 3.99 -10.89
N GLU A 111 -8.65 4.36 -12.16
CA GLU A 111 -9.55 5.43 -12.62
C GLU A 111 -11.02 5.00 -12.66
N SER A 112 -11.29 3.70 -12.82
CA SER A 112 -12.65 3.14 -12.79
C SER A 112 -13.24 3.04 -11.39
N LEU A 113 -12.43 3.19 -10.35
CA LEU A 113 -12.89 3.15 -8.95
C LEU A 113 -13.77 4.34 -8.60
N ASP A 114 -14.73 4.11 -7.70
CA ASP A 114 -15.52 5.18 -7.10
C ASP A 114 -14.61 6.27 -6.48
N PRO A 115 -15.02 7.55 -6.48
CA PRO A 115 -14.17 8.65 -6.02
C PRO A 115 -13.59 8.46 -4.62
N LEU A 116 -14.35 7.88 -3.68
CA LEU A 116 -13.91 7.66 -2.30
C LEU A 116 -12.88 6.51 -2.20
N PRO A 117 -13.14 5.28 -2.69
CA PRO A 117 -12.14 4.23 -2.83
C PRO A 117 -10.87 4.67 -3.57
N ALA A 118 -10.99 5.46 -4.64
CA ALA A 118 -9.83 5.98 -5.38
C ALA A 118 -8.95 6.89 -4.52
N VAL A 119 -9.55 7.79 -3.73
CA VAL A 119 -8.82 8.63 -2.77
C VAL A 119 -8.19 7.77 -1.67
N VAL A 120 -8.94 6.84 -1.09
CA VAL A 120 -8.44 5.91 -0.06
C VAL A 120 -7.22 5.15 -0.57
N LEU A 121 -7.28 4.64 -1.80
CA LEU A 121 -6.20 3.90 -2.42
C LEU A 121 -4.96 4.79 -2.65
N LYS A 122 -5.13 5.99 -3.21
CA LYS A 122 -4.05 6.97 -3.40
C LYS A 122 -3.42 7.40 -2.07
N MET A 123 -4.20 7.57 -1.01
CA MET A 123 -3.65 7.90 0.31
C MET A 123 -2.95 6.69 0.94
N SER A 124 -3.43 5.47 0.69
CA SER A 124 -2.80 4.25 1.18
C SER A 124 -1.40 4.02 0.62
N THR A 125 -1.13 4.42 -0.64
CA THR A 125 0.21 4.30 -1.27
C THR A 125 1.27 5.17 -0.58
N CYS A 126 0.84 6.20 0.17
CA CYS A 126 1.74 7.03 0.97
C CYS A 126 2.37 6.25 2.14
N PHE A 127 1.73 5.17 2.60
CA PHE A 127 2.26 4.31 3.66
C PHE A 127 3.09 3.20 3.05
N ALA A 128 4.35 3.09 3.50
CA ALA A 128 5.26 2.08 2.95
C ALA A 128 4.98 0.66 3.46
N ASN A 129 4.36 0.57 4.64
CA ASN A 129 4.09 -0.65 5.37
C ASN A 129 2.60 -0.69 5.76
N GLN A 130 2.23 -1.63 6.63
CA GLN A 130 0.91 -1.72 7.23
C GLN A 130 0.44 -0.36 7.79
N PHE A 131 -0.83 -0.03 7.52
CA PHE A 131 -1.47 1.18 8.01
C PHE A 131 -2.81 0.83 8.67
N THR A 132 -3.33 1.75 9.48
CA THR A 132 -4.60 1.57 10.19
C THR A 132 -5.66 2.51 9.63
N LEU A 133 -6.95 2.16 9.83
CA LEU A 133 -8.06 3.05 9.48
C LEU A 133 -7.90 4.46 10.09
N PRO A 134 -7.49 4.62 11.38
CA PRO A 134 -7.22 5.93 11.95
C PRO A 134 -6.08 6.71 11.28
N ASP A 135 -5.02 6.05 10.83
CA ASP A 135 -3.93 6.72 10.09
C ASP A 135 -4.44 7.33 8.78
N LEU A 136 -5.29 6.58 8.08
CA LEU A 136 -5.92 7.03 6.86
C LEU A 136 -6.94 8.14 7.13
N ALA A 137 -7.79 7.97 8.14
CA ALA A 137 -8.78 8.96 8.52
C ALA A 137 -8.13 10.28 8.96
N ALA A 138 -7.03 10.23 9.71
CA ALA A 138 -6.26 11.42 10.05
C ALA A 138 -5.87 12.22 8.81
N SER A 139 -5.51 11.54 7.71
CA SER A 139 -5.07 12.19 6.48
C SER A 139 -6.21 12.74 5.61
N ILE A 140 -7.36 12.06 5.53
CA ILE A 140 -8.48 12.43 4.67
C ILE A 140 -9.43 13.38 5.39
N SER A 141 -9.71 13.11 6.67
CA SER A 141 -10.65 13.82 7.51
C SER A 141 -10.03 14.09 8.88
N PRO A 142 -9.07 15.03 8.98
CA PRO A 142 -8.42 15.35 10.23
C PRO A 142 -9.44 15.85 11.25
N ARG A 143 -9.21 15.55 12.54
CA ARG A 143 -10.05 15.98 13.67
C ARG A 143 -10.33 17.48 13.71
N TRP A 144 -9.44 18.27 13.11
CA TRP A 144 -9.48 19.72 13.01
C TRP A 144 -10.43 20.23 11.92
N ALA A 145 -10.81 19.37 10.96
CA ALA A 145 -11.71 19.69 9.86
C ALA A 145 -13.17 19.31 10.14
N GLY A 146 -13.53 18.98 11.38
CA GLY A 146 -14.91 18.64 11.76
C GLY A 146 -15.34 17.22 11.36
N ALA A 147 -14.39 16.29 11.22
CA ALA A 147 -14.67 14.91 10.82
C ALA A 147 -15.70 14.22 11.73
N THR A 148 -16.74 13.63 11.14
CA THR A 148 -17.81 12.95 11.88
C THR A 148 -17.55 11.45 11.96
N HIS A 149 -18.13 10.76 12.95
CA HIS A 149 -18.08 9.29 13.03
C HIS A 149 -18.62 8.59 11.77
N PHE A 150 -19.50 9.26 11.02
CA PHE A 150 -20.03 8.76 9.76
C PHE A 150 -18.95 8.69 8.66
N ASP A 151 -18.02 9.65 8.61
CA ASP A 151 -16.92 9.65 7.66
C ASP A 151 -15.98 8.46 7.89
N PHE A 152 -15.74 8.08 9.15
CA PHE A 152 -15.00 6.88 9.50
C PHE A 152 -15.68 5.60 8.99
N LEU A 153 -17.01 5.50 9.10
CA LEU A 153 -17.77 4.36 8.57
C LEU A 153 -17.70 4.30 7.04
N ARG A 154 -17.77 5.45 6.36
CA ARG A 154 -17.61 5.52 4.90
C ARG A 154 -16.21 5.08 4.46
N LEU A 155 -15.17 5.54 5.16
CA LEU A 155 -13.79 5.12 4.91
C LEU A 155 -13.60 3.62 5.15
N PHE A 156 -14.17 3.09 6.23
CA PHE A 156 -14.11 1.67 6.52
C PHE A 156 -14.81 0.83 5.44
N LYS A 157 -16.00 1.26 4.98
CA LYS A 157 -16.69 0.60 3.87
C LYS A 157 -15.87 0.66 2.57
N ALA A 158 -15.23 1.78 2.28
CA ALA A 158 -14.36 1.92 1.11
C ALA A 158 -13.15 0.98 1.19
N LEU A 159 -12.51 0.86 2.36
CA LEU A 159 -11.42 -0.10 2.59
C LEU A 159 -11.89 -1.55 2.41
N GLN A 160 -13.06 -1.90 2.95
CA GLN A 160 -13.62 -3.25 2.77
C GLN A 160 -13.92 -3.55 1.30
N ASN A 161 -14.39 -2.58 0.53
CA ASN A 161 -14.61 -2.77 -0.91
C ASN A 161 -13.28 -3.03 -1.65
N LEU A 162 -12.24 -2.25 -1.35
CA LEU A 162 -10.90 -2.46 -1.91
C LEU A 162 -10.30 -3.82 -1.51
N CYS A 163 -10.61 -4.31 -0.31
CA CYS A 163 -10.23 -5.66 0.10
C CYS A 163 -11.00 -6.75 -0.66
N LYS A 164 -12.30 -6.56 -0.89
CA LYS A 164 -13.10 -7.50 -1.70
C LYS A 164 -12.63 -7.56 -3.16
N GLU A 165 -12.12 -6.44 -3.68
CA GLU A 165 -11.54 -6.36 -5.02
C GLU A 165 -10.12 -6.94 -5.09
N GLY A 166 -9.52 -7.34 -3.96
CA GLY A 166 -8.17 -7.89 -3.91
C GLY A 166 -7.06 -6.86 -4.15
N ILE A 167 -7.37 -5.56 -4.01
CA ILE A 167 -6.41 -4.46 -4.13
C ILE A 167 -5.65 -4.26 -2.81
N LEU A 168 -6.37 -4.40 -1.69
CA LEU A 168 -5.81 -4.32 -0.33
C LEU A 168 -5.96 -5.65 0.39
N ASP A 169 -4.96 -6.02 1.16
CA ASP A 169 -5.02 -7.18 2.04
C ASP A 169 -5.15 -6.74 3.50
N GLN A 170 -5.85 -7.58 4.27
CA GLN A 170 -5.94 -7.47 5.72
C GLN A 170 -4.99 -8.52 6.33
N PRO A 171 -3.75 -8.15 6.70
CA PRO A 171 -2.81 -9.11 7.27
C PRO A 171 -3.31 -9.63 8.63
N ALA A 172 -3.14 -10.94 8.85
CA ALA A 172 -3.46 -11.59 10.12
C ALA A 172 -2.45 -11.23 11.24
N THR A 173 -1.22 -10.86 10.86
CA THR A 173 -0.11 -10.60 11.78
C THR A 173 0.14 -9.10 11.90
N ILE A 174 0.14 -8.61 13.15
CA ILE A 174 0.33 -7.21 13.50
C ILE A 174 1.83 -6.94 13.68
N ASP A 175 2.41 -6.04 12.89
CA ASP A 175 3.76 -5.56 13.18
C ASP A 175 3.73 -4.47 14.28
N PRO A 176 4.21 -4.75 15.51
CA PRO A 176 4.15 -3.80 16.62
C PRO A 176 4.98 -2.54 16.38
N LYS A 177 5.97 -2.60 15.48
CA LYS A 177 6.79 -1.45 15.07
C LYS A 177 6.08 -0.51 14.09
N ALA A 178 5.13 -1.00 13.30
CA ALA A 178 4.46 -0.20 12.26
C ALA A 178 3.33 0.69 12.82
N ILE A 179 2.67 0.22 13.89
CA ILE A 179 1.40 0.79 14.38
C ILE A 179 1.60 1.67 15.63
N GLY A 180 2.78 1.64 16.25
CA GLY A 180 2.99 2.26 17.55
C GLY A 180 2.20 1.51 18.63
N ARG A 181 2.53 1.73 19.90
CA ARG A 181 1.82 1.12 21.03
C ARG A 181 0.41 1.68 21.19
N ARG A 182 -0.49 1.44 20.23
CA ARG A 182 -1.92 1.54 20.44
C ARG A 182 -2.37 0.23 21.10
N GLY A 183 -2.86 0.32 22.32
CA GLY A 183 -3.77 -0.70 22.85
C GLY A 183 -4.94 -0.86 21.88
N GLU A 184 -5.29 -2.11 21.58
CA GLU A 184 -6.40 -2.54 20.73
C GLU A 184 -6.73 -1.60 19.55
N VAL A 185 -6.16 -1.90 18.38
CA VAL A 185 -6.46 -1.18 17.13
C VAL A 185 -7.92 -1.47 16.72
N LYS A 186 -8.87 -0.74 17.30
CA LYS A 186 -10.27 -0.71 16.86
C LYS A 186 -10.30 -0.08 15.46
N GLY A 187 -10.26 -0.90 14.42
CA GLY A 187 -10.31 -0.42 13.03
C GLY A 187 -9.64 -1.29 11.97
N GLY A 188 -8.97 -2.38 12.35
CA GLY A 188 -8.31 -3.28 11.40
C GLY A 188 -7.01 -2.69 10.83
N ILE A 189 -6.17 -3.58 10.30
CA ILE A 189 -4.88 -3.28 9.71
C ILE A 189 -4.97 -3.61 8.24
N PHE A 190 -4.41 -2.75 7.40
CA PHE A 190 -4.46 -2.89 5.96
C PHE A 190 -3.07 -2.78 5.37
N GLN A 191 -2.84 -3.50 4.28
CA GLN A 191 -1.57 -3.52 3.56
C GLN A 191 -1.80 -3.59 2.06
N MET A 192 -1.03 -2.81 1.30
CA MET A 192 -0.91 -3.00 -0.14
C MET A 192 0.16 -4.05 -0.44
N CYS A 193 -0.23 -5.21 -0.94
CA CYS A 193 0.68 -6.28 -1.34
C CYS A 193 1.10 -6.20 -2.80
N ASN A 194 0.25 -5.64 -3.66
CA ASN A 194 0.53 -5.55 -5.09
C ASN A 194 1.52 -4.40 -5.39
N LEU A 195 2.72 -4.75 -5.83
CA LEU A 195 3.79 -3.81 -6.11
C LEU A 195 3.46 -2.89 -7.28
N LEU A 196 2.80 -3.42 -8.31
CA LEU A 196 2.40 -2.68 -9.50
C LEU A 196 1.38 -1.58 -9.15
N ILE A 197 0.31 -1.95 -8.45
CA ILE A 197 -0.71 -0.98 -8.01
C ILE A 197 -0.08 0.08 -7.11
N ARG A 198 0.84 -0.32 -6.23
CA ARG A 198 1.54 0.61 -5.35
C ARG A 198 2.43 1.57 -6.14
N ALA A 199 3.20 1.10 -7.11
CA ALA A 199 4.08 1.92 -7.93
C ALA A 199 3.28 2.94 -8.76
N VAL A 200 2.23 2.48 -9.44
CA VAL A 200 1.33 3.34 -10.24
C VAL A 200 0.56 4.31 -9.35
N GLY A 201 -0.02 3.84 -8.26
CA GLY A 201 -0.73 4.71 -7.31
C GLY A 201 0.18 5.74 -6.64
N THR A 202 1.47 5.44 -6.47
CA THR A 202 2.46 6.38 -5.95
C THR A 202 2.79 7.47 -6.97
N SER A 203 2.89 7.15 -8.26
CA SER A 203 3.17 8.16 -9.30
C SER A 203 1.98 9.11 -9.52
N MET A 204 0.75 8.66 -9.21
CA MET A 204 -0.46 9.49 -9.27
C MET A 204 -0.60 10.51 -8.12
N VAL A 205 0.26 10.49 -7.10
CA VAL A 205 0.19 11.39 -5.94
C VAL A 205 1.43 12.27 -5.88
N LEU A 206 1.22 13.58 -5.77
CA LEU A 206 2.30 14.57 -5.68
C LEU A 206 3.13 14.38 -4.41
N GLU A 207 4.44 14.61 -4.48
CA GLU A 207 5.33 14.42 -3.32
C GLU A 207 4.95 15.31 -2.13
N SER A 208 4.47 16.53 -2.40
CA SER A 208 3.95 17.46 -1.39
C SER A 208 2.75 16.87 -0.64
N GLN A 209 1.82 16.23 -1.35
CA GLN A 209 0.67 15.55 -0.78
C GLN A 209 1.11 14.36 0.08
N ARG A 210 2.08 13.56 -0.39
CA ARG A 210 2.63 12.42 0.39
C ARG A 210 3.23 12.88 1.72
N LYS A 211 4.02 13.96 1.70
CA LYS A 211 4.60 14.55 2.92
C LYS A 211 3.51 15.02 3.88
N SER A 212 2.45 15.66 3.36
CA SER A 212 1.31 16.11 4.16
C SER A 212 0.58 14.93 4.82
N VAL A 213 0.26 13.87 4.06
CA VAL A 213 -0.42 12.66 4.56
C VAL A 213 0.37 12.01 5.68
N LYS A 214 1.67 11.77 5.46
CA LYS A 214 2.56 11.18 6.47
C LYS A 214 2.65 12.03 7.72
N ARG A 215 2.80 13.35 7.56
CA ARG A 215 2.85 14.30 8.67
C ARG A 215 1.57 14.23 9.50
N GLN A 216 0.42 14.22 8.85
CA GLN A 216 -0.87 14.22 9.53
C GLN A 216 -1.11 12.91 10.31
N ALA A 217 -0.77 11.77 9.72
CA ALA A 217 -0.82 10.48 10.41
C ALA A 217 0.13 10.42 11.62
N LEU A 218 1.36 10.96 11.48
CA LEU A 218 2.31 11.04 12.60
C LEU A 218 1.83 11.95 13.71
N ILE A 219 1.28 13.12 13.38
CA ILE A 219 0.70 14.05 14.35
C ILE A 219 -0.43 13.35 15.11
N ASP A 220 -1.35 12.67 14.42
CA ASP A 220 -2.47 12.00 15.08
C ASP A 220 -2.00 10.84 15.97
N ARG A 221 -0.98 10.07 15.55
CA ARG A 221 -0.35 9.04 16.39
C ARG A 221 0.23 9.61 17.68
N VAL A 222 0.98 10.71 17.60
CA VAL A 222 1.58 11.38 18.77
C VAL A 222 0.51 11.97 19.66
N LEU A 223 -0.52 12.62 19.08
CA LEU A 223 -1.64 13.17 19.84
C LEU A 223 -2.38 12.05 20.57
N CYS A 224 -2.69 10.94 19.93
CA CYS A 224 -3.36 9.83 20.60
C CYS A 224 -2.58 9.26 21.79
N GLN A 225 -1.25 9.35 21.79
CA GLN A 225 -0.41 8.89 22.89
C GLN A 225 -0.30 9.93 24.00
N ALA A 226 0.05 11.18 23.67
CA ALA A 226 0.39 12.21 24.65
C ALA A 226 -0.80 13.07 25.12
N LEU A 227 -1.89 13.10 24.36
CA LEU A 227 -3.04 13.95 24.66
C LEU A 227 -3.85 13.47 25.88
N PRO A 228 -4.09 12.16 26.12
CA PRO A 228 -4.79 11.70 27.32
C PRO A 228 -4.10 12.18 28.61
N GLU A 229 -2.79 11.96 28.73
CA GLU A 229 -1.99 12.38 29.87
C GLU A 229 -2.04 13.91 30.06
N ARG A 230 -1.90 14.67 28.97
CA ARG A 230 -1.99 16.14 29.03
C ARG A 230 -3.39 16.63 29.44
N MET A 231 -4.44 15.96 28.98
CA MET A 231 -5.82 16.31 29.33
C MET A 231 -6.11 16.01 30.80
N GLU A 232 -5.56 14.95 31.39
CA GLU A 232 -5.65 14.67 32.82
C GLU A 232 -4.97 15.75 33.66
N VAL A 233 -3.78 16.21 33.24
CA VAL A 233 -3.07 17.31 33.90
C VAL A 233 -3.84 18.63 33.78
N LEU A 234 -4.48 18.89 32.64
CA LEU A 234 -5.31 20.09 32.47
C LEU A 234 -6.61 19.99 33.29
N ALA A 235 -7.22 18.81 33.35
CA ALA A 235 -8.41 18.57 34.17
C ALA A 235 -8.09 18.73 35.66
N SER A 236 -6.95 18.22 36.13
CA SER A 236 -6.52 18.40 37.53
C SER A 236 -6.23 19.88 37.84
N LYS A 237 -5.58 20.61 36.94
CA LYS A 237 -5.38 22.07 37.08
C LYS A 237 -6.68 22.87 37.07
N ARG A 238 -7.67 22.46 36.27
CA ARG A 238 -8.97 23.12 36.21
C ARG A 238 -9.82 22.81 37.45
N ASN A 239 -9.69 21.61 37.99
CA ASN A 239 -10.37 21.19 39.23
C ASN A 239 -9.70 21.74 40.48
N ALA A 240 -8.44 22.18 40.39
CA ALA A 240 -7.83 22.98 41.44
C ALA A 240 -8.62 24.30 41.58
N THR A 241 -9.17 24.54 42.76
CA THR A 241 -9.88 25.77 43.08
C THR A 241 -8.92 26.94 42.87
N HIS A 242 -9.16 27.74 41.83
CA HIS A 242 -8.39 28.94 41.57
C HIS A 242 -8.61 29.91 42.73
N ILE A 243 -7.63 30.00 43.64
CA ILE A 243 -7.62 31.02 44.68
C ILE A 243 -7.30 32.34 43.97
N PRO A 244 -8.24 33.30 43.92
CA PRO A 244 -7.95 34.58 43.32
C PRO A 244 -6.75 35.24 44.00
N TRP A 245 -5.86 35.84 43.19
CA TRP A 245 -4.59 36.42 43.63
C TRP A 245 -4.67 37.38 44.84
N TYR A 246 -5.82 38.04 45.03
CA TYR A 246 -6.04 38.93 46.18
C TYR A 246 -6.12 38.19 47.52
N TYR A 247 -6.57 36.93 47.55
CA TYR A 247 -6.51 36.10 48.75
C TYR A 247 -5.08 35.64 49.05
N GLU A 248 -4.27 35.34 48.04
CA GLU A 248 -2.86 34.98 48.25
C GLU A 248 -2.05 36.12 48.89
N GLN A 249 -2.31 37.37 48.50
CA GLN A 249 -1.68 38.53 49.14
C GLN A 249 -2.15 38.74 50.59
N ALA A 250 -3.43 38.50 50.88
CA ALA A 250 -3.96 38.61 52.24
C ALA A 250 -3.34 37.55 53.16
N PHE A 251 -3.23 36.29 52.72
CA PHE A 251 -2.58 35.22 53.47
C PHE A 251 -1.07 35.46 53.67
N ARG A 252 -0.37 36.05 52.69
CA ARG A 252 1.05 36.43 52.84
C ARG A 252 1.30 37.59 53.81
N ARG A 253 0.29 38.40 54.13
CA ARG A 253 0.40 39.51 55.10
C ARG A 253 0.02 39.10 56.53
N MET A 254 -0.53 37.89 56.71
CA MET A 254 -0.92 37.34 58.02
C MET A 254 0.12 36.37 58.60
N ASN A 255 1.10 35.94 57.83
CA ASN A 255 2.33 35.28 58.30
C ASN A 255 3.48 36.29 58.36
#